data_AF-A0A836BQL0-F1
#
_entry.id   AF-A0A836BQL0-F1
#
_cell.length_a   1.000
_cell.length_b   1.000
_cell.length_c   1.000
_cell.angle_alpha   90.00
_cell.angle_beta   90.00
_cell.angle_gamma   90.00
#
_symmetry.space_group_name_H-M   'P 1'
#
loop_
_entity.id
_entity.type
_entity.pdbx_description
1 polymer ?
#
loop_
_entity_poly.entity_id
_entity_poly.type
_entity_poly.pdbx_seq_one_letter_code
_entity_poly.pdbx_strand_id
1 'polypeptide(L)'
;MELLWSMPASQLQSYLVLLLSALTSAYITVARPTILHIEHHDPEDLDHHEPQPGEARANGEGGKGAEAPHPHQREKCPPATLYEAGTSGLVPTAALLAYRALMAAYIGGMGANQLRNMGTYCLKFYTIWNWWLLAAYFTLAALASWTCLCAERAESSRGPNRQPPTANGKAAASANGGDGGAEGSAARLPPAPLRAATGLSRWCHALFMTNSATVIIVDAVCWGVLYPMLKNGPQSAETQRIIQRLLLSYTSYNQHGFNALFIFTDLFLNRHRLAFHAVGPLGLWSLAYGAWAHVWHAISGRWLYPFLDTSKPWAPVAYFGLYVVHWAAFGLVALLFKAKAALYRRRRRGAAGAELKSKAE
;
A
#
# COMPACT_ATOMS: atom_id res chain seq x y z
N MET A 1 36.17 -18.93 -0.29
CA MET A 1 35.80 -19.50 1.03
C MET A 1 36.76 -19.06 2.13
N GLU A 2 38.08 -18.97 1.90
CA GLU A 2 39.04 -18.53 2.94
C GLU A 2 38.75 -17.13 3.53
N LEU A 3 38.23 -16.20 2.72
CA LEU A 3 37.88 -14.85 3.18
C LEU A 3 36.72 -14.80 4.19
N LEU A 4 35.83 -15.81 4.20
CA LEU A 4 34.68 -15.85 5.13
C LEU A 4 35.08 -16.38 6.50
N TRP A 5 36.07 -17.26 6.57
CA TRP A 5 36.54 -17.88 7.82
C TRP A 5 37.51 -16.99 8.61
N SER A 6 38.06 -15.95 7.99
CA SER A 6 38.90 -14.94 8.65
C SER A 6 38.11 -13.74 9.20
N MET A 7 36.81 -13.65 8.95
CA MET A 7 35.99 -12.54 9.44
C MET A 7 35.68 -12.69 10.94
N PRO A 8 35.67 -11.59 11.71
CA PRO A 8 35.13 -11.59 13.05
C PRO A 8 33.70 -12.13 13.08
N ALA A 9 33.35 -12.92 14.10
CA ALA A 9 32.05 -13.58 14.20
C ALA A 9 30.87 -12.59 14.09
N SER A 10 31.01 -11.39 14.67
CA SER A 10 29.97 -10.34 14.60
C SER A 10 29.70 -9.86 13.17
N GLN A 11 30.75 -9.77 12.33
CA GLN A 11 30.61 -9.38 10.94
C GLN A 11 29.90 -10.49 10.15
N LEU A 12 30.36 -11.73 10.30
CA LEU A 12 29.75 -12.89 9.64
C LEU A 12 28.26 -13.01 9.99
N GLN A 13 27.92 -12.93 11.27
CA GLN A 13 26.53 -12.99 11.75
C GLN A 13 25.68 -11.84 11.20
N SER A 14 26.20 -10.61 11.15
CA SER A 14 25.48 -9.47 10.56
C SER A 14 25.19 -9.68 9.08
N TYR A 15 26.15 -10.22 8.32
CA TYR A 15 25.96 -10.57 6.91
C TYR A 15 24.97 -11.71 6.70
N LEU A 16 24.93 -12.70 7.60
CA LEU A 16 23.90 -13.74 7.55
C LEU A 16 22.48 -13.17 7.75
N VAL A 17 22.32 -12.17 8.63
CA VAL A 17 21.03 -11.50 8.80
C VAL A 17 20.64 -10.66 7.56
N LEU A 18 21.61 -9.99 6.93
CA LEU A 18 21.37 -9.32 5.64
C LEU A 18 20.96 -10.32 4.55
N LEU A 19 21.63 -11.46 4.48
CA LEU A 19 21.30 -12.52 3.53
C LEU A 19 19.89 -13.06 3.77
N LEU A 20 19.52 -13.34 5.04
CA LEU A 20 18.16 -13.72 5.42
C LEU A 20 17.14 -12.68 4.97
N SER A 21 17.43 -11.39 5.21
CA SER A 21 16.56 -10.29 4.79
C SER A 21 16.40 -10.25 3.26
N ALA A 22 17.49 -10.44 2.52
CA ALA A 22 17.49 -10.47 1.05
C ALA A 22 16.73 -11.65 0.49
N LEU A 23 16.99 -12.86 0.98
CA LEU A 23 16.30 -14.07 0.57
C LEU A 23 14.80 -14.00 0.88
N THR A 24 14.43 -13.54 2.08
CA THR A 24 13.03 -13.36 2.47
C THR A 24 12.33 -12.34 1.56
N SER A 25 12.98 -11.20 1.30
CA SER A 25 12.39 -10.12 0.48
C SER A 25 12.27 -10.52 -0.99
N ALA A 26 13.30 -11.17 -1.54
CA ALA A 26 13.28 -11.69 -2.90
C ALA A 26 12.24 -12.81 -3.05
N TYR A 27 12.19 -13.74 -2.10
CA TYR A 27 11.19 -14.81 -2.07
C TYR A 27 9.78 -14.22 -2.05
N ILE A 28 9.44 -13.30 -1.14
CA ILE A 28 8.08 -12.71 -1.08
C ILE A 28 7.76 -11.90 -2.36
N THR A 29 8.77 -11.22 -2.95
CA THR A 29 8.58 -10.45 -4.19
C THR A 29 8.30 -11.35 -5.39
N VAL A 30 9.02 -12.47 -5.50
CA VAL A 30 9.00 -13.38 -6.66
C VAL A 30 7.92 -14.47 -6.50
N ALA A 31 7.76 -15.03 -5.30
CA ALA A 31 6.77 -16.06 -4.95
C ALA A 31 5.34 -15.48 -4.82
N ARG A 32 5.01 -14.55 -5.73
CA ARG A 32 3.78 -13.75 -5.84
C ARG A 32 2.45 -14.47 -5.52
N PRO A 33 2.29 -15.81 -5.53
CA PRO A 33 1.00 -16.44 -5.21
C PRO A 33 1.05 -17.77 -4.41
N THR A 34 1.75 -17.91 -3.28
CA THR A 34 1.75 -19.23 -2.55
C THR A 34 1.23 -19.21 -1.10
N ILE A 35 1.14 -18.05 -0.43
CA ILE A 35 0.97 -18.02 1.04
C ILE A 35 -0.42 -17.59 1.54
N LEU A 36 -1.33 -17.12 0.68
CA LEU A 36 -2.70 -16.79 1.10
C LEU A 36 -3.68 -17.95 0.82
N HIS A 37 -3.43 -19.10 1.45
CA HIS A 37 -4.40 -20.16 1.65
C HIS A 37 -4.62 -20.33 3.15
N ILE A 38 -5.46 -19.47 3.73
CA ILE A 38 -6.14 -19.78 4.99
C ILE A 38 -7.62 -19.50 4.71
N GLU A 39 -8.38 -20.58 4.63
CA GLU A 39 -9.83 -20.59 4.52
C GLU A 39 -10.43 -19.75 5.65
N HIS A 40 -11.11 -18.66 5.31
CA HIS A 40 -12.19 -18.17 6.14
C HIS A 40 -13.45 -18.87 5.65
N HIS A 41 -13.74 -20.03 6.24
CA HIS A 41 -15.10 -20.54 6.28
C HIS A 41 -15.88 -19.57 7.17
N ASP A 42 -16.86 -18.86 6.60
CA ASP A 42 -17.92 -18.24 7.40
C ASP A 42 -18.77 -19.38 8.00
N PRO A 43 -18.97 -19.43 9.32
CA PRO A 43 -19.75 -20.49 9.97
C PRO A 43 -21.27 -20.26 9.89
N GLU A 44 -21.78 -19.42 8.98
CA GLU A 44 -23.21 -19.12 8.87
C GLU A 44 -23.98 -19.97 7.84
N ASP A 45 -23.33 -20.91 7.13
CA ASP A 45 -23.99 -21.76 6.12
C ASP A 45 -24.26 -23.21 6.59
N LEU A 46 -24.25 -23.45 7.90
CA LEU A 46 -24.69 -24.71 8.49
C LEU A 46 -25.87 -24.45 9.41
N ASP A 47 -27.06 -24.25 8.84
CA ASP A 47 -28.28 -24.76 9.44
C ASP A 47 -29.47 -24.77 8.46
N HIS A 48 -30.15 -25.93 8.44
CA HIS A 48 -31.49 -26.22 7.94
C HIS A 48 -31.70 -26.51 6.45
N HIS A 49 -31.35 -27.73 6.04
CA HIS A 49 -32.26 -28.54 5.23
C HIS A 49 -32.25 -29.99 5.74
N GLU A 50 -33.16 -30.27 6.68
CA GLU A 50 -33.53 -31.63 7.07
C GLU A 50 -34.37 -32.24 5.93
N PRO A 51 -34.00 -33.41 5.37
CA PRO A 51 -34.78 -34.03 4.30
C PRO A 51 -35.94 -34.83 4.89
N GLN A 52 -37.18 -34.45 4.54
CA GLN A 52 -38.33 -35.31 4.81
C GLN A 52 -38.29 -36.59 3.94
N PRO A 53 -38.71 -37.74 4.49
CA PRO A 53 -38.64 -39.02 3.79
C PRO A 53 -39.92 -39.29 2.99
N GLY A 54 -39.74 -39.71 1.74
CA GLY A 54 -40.78 -40.41 0.98
C GLY A 54 -41.06 -39.82 -0.38
N GLU A 55 -40.45 -40.40 -1.41
CA GLU A 55 -41.19 -41.03 -2.53
C GLU A 55 -40.18 -41.58 -3.54
N ALA A 56 -40.13 -42.91 -3.62
CA ALA A 56 -39.46 -43.61 -4.70
C ALA A 56 -40.46 -43.75 -5.86
N ARG A 57 -40.08 -43.32 -7.07
CA ARG A 57 -40.36 -44.09 -8.30
C ARG A 57 -39.53 -43.64 -9.49
N ALA A 58 -39.14 -44.67 -10.24
CA ALA A 58 -38.20 -44.68 -11.34
C ALA A 58 -38.79 -44.13 -12.66
N ASN A 59 -37.86 -43.69 -13.52
CA ASN A 59 -37.77 -43.82 -14.99
C ASN A 59 -36.84 -42.67 -15.44
N GLY A 60 -35.83 -42.78 -16.29
CA GLY A 60 -35.45 -43.75 -17.31
C GLY A 60 -34.73 -42.92 -18.39
N GLU A 61 -33.48 -43.25 -18.66
CA GLU A 61 -32.69 -42.97 -19.89
C GLU A 61 -32.50 -41.53 -20.42
N GLY A 62 -31.24 -41.20 -20.74
CA GLY A 62 -30.95 -40.35 -21.90
C GLY A 62 -29.94 -39.23 -21.72
N GLY A 63 -28.66 -39.55 -21.91
CA GLY A 63 -27.81 -38.78 -22.84
C GLY A 63 -27.17 -37.46 -22.38
N LYS A 64 -25.85 -37.40 -22.65
CA LYS A 64 -24.93 -36.25 -22.67
C LYS A 64 -24.41 -35.82 -21.31
N GLY A 65 -23.19 -36.29 -21.04
CA GLY A 65 -22.32 -35.79 -19.99
C GLY A 65 -22.25 -34.27 -20.07
N ALA A 66 -22.84 -33.63 -19.07
CA ALA A 66 -22.59 -32.24 -18.76
C ALA A 66 -21.11 -32.14 -18.39
N GLU A 67 -20.38 -31.41 -19.22
CA GLU A 67 -19.02 -30.96 -18.96
C GLU A 67 -19.01 -30.32 -17.57
N ALA A 68 -18.39 -31.01 -16.62
CA ALA A 68 -18.25 -30.54 -15.25
C ALA A 68 -17.62 -29.14 -15.29
N PRO A 69 -18.13 -28.17 -14.51
CA PRO A 69 -17.53 -26.84 -14.50
C PRO A 69 -16.07 -26.97 -14.09
N HIS A 70 -15.19 -26.46 -14.95
CA HIS A 70 -13.75 -26.40 -14.73
C HIS A 70 -13.45 -26.03 -13.27
N PRO A 71 -12.52 -26.74 -12.59
CA PRO A 71 -12.20 -26.44 -11.21
C PRO A 71 -11.72 -25.00 -11.12
N HIS A 72 -12.38 -24.24 -10.25
CA HIS A 72 -12.07 -22.87 -9.89
C HIS A 72 -10.57 -22.58 -10.01
N GLN A 73 -10.21 -21.69 -10.94
CA GLN A 73 -8.93 -21.00 -10.92
C GLN A 73 -8.86 -20.24 -9.59
N ARG A 74 -8.26 -20.91 -8.60
CA ARG A 74 -8.01 -20.43 -7.25
C ARG A 74 -7.48 -18.99 -7.29
N GLU A 75 -8.22 -18.08 -6.68
CA GLU A 75 -8.03 -16.63 -6.80
C GLU A 75 -6.65 -16.19 -6.32
N LYS A 76 -5.78 -15.87 -7.29
CA LYS A 76 -4.62 -15.00 -7.07
C LYS A 76 -5.16 -13.64 -6.62
N CYS A 77 -4.60 -13.03 -5.58
CA CYS A 77 -4.93 -11.64 -5.23
C CYS A 77 -4.75 -10.76 -6.49
N PRO A 78 -5.82 -10.20 -7.07
CA PRO A 78 -5.72 -9.56 -8.36
C PRO A 78 -4.84 -8.32 -8.27
N PRO A 79 -4.09 -8.00 -9.35
CA PRO A 79 -3.25 -6.81 -9.36
C PRO A 79 -4.09 -5.55 -9.16
N ALA A 80 -3.52 -4.53 -8.52
CA ALA A 80 -4.20 -3.26 -8.28
C ALA A 80 -4.65 -2.63 -9.60
N THR A 81 -5.91 -2.22 -9.64
CA THR A 81 -6.53 -1.57 -10.81
C THR A 81 -6.28 -0.05 -10.81
N LEU A 82 -6.47 0.61 -11.96
CA LEU A 82 -6.43 2.07 -12.01
C LEU A 82 -7.48 2.72 -11.13
N TYR A 83 -8.69 2.13 -11.07
CA TYR A 83 -9.74 2.58 -10.18
C TYR A 83 -9.27 2.62 -8.73
N GLU A 84 -8.63 1.55 -8.25
CA GLU A 84 -8.13 1.47 -6.87
C GLU A 84 -7.01 2.46 -6.60
N ALA A 85 -6.12 2.67 -7.57
CA ALA A 85 -5.01 3.59 -7.45
C ALA A 85 -5.45 5.05 -7.51
N GLY A 86 -6.47 5.39 -8.30
CA GLY A 86 -6.81 6.77 -8.67
C GLY A 86 -8.07 7.35 -8.03
N THR A 87 -8.88 6.56 -7.32
CA THR A 87 -10.19 7.05 -6.83
C THR A 87 -10.37 6.85 -5.33
N SER A 88 -11.39 7.54 -4.78
CA SER A 88 -11.76 7.49 -3.36
C SER A 88 -13.19 7.00 -3.18
N GLY A 89 -13.42 6.28 -2.08
CA GLY A 89 -14.76 5.93 -1.60
C GLY A 89 -15.39 6.99 -0.68
N LEU A 90 -14.66 8.05 -0.31
CA LEU A 90 -15.10 9.08 0.64
C LEU A 90 -15.23 10.46 0.03
N VAL A 91 -14.38 10.79 -0.94
CA VAL A 91 -14.32 12.11 -1.58
C VAL A 91 -14.39 12.00 -3.10
N PRO A 92 -14.84 13.04 -3.82
CA PRO A 92 -14.78 13.05 -5.28
C PRO A 92 -13.34 12.88 -5.80
N THR A 93 -13.18 12.27 -6.97
CA THR A 93 -11.87 12.03 -7.61
C THR A 93 -11.07 13.32 -7.79
N ALA A 94 -11.74 14.45 -8.06
CA ALA A 94 -11.12 15.77 -8.15
C ALA A 94 -10.50 16.26 -6.82
N ALA A 95 -11.15 16.01 -5.68
CA ALA A 95 -10.63 16.40 -4.37
C ALA A 95 -9.42 15.53 -3.98
N LEU A 96 -9.49 14.22 -4.26
CA LEU A 96 -8.36 13.31 -4.06
C LEU A 96 -7.15 13.71 -4.91
N LEU A 97 -7.38 14.05 -6.18
CA LEU A 97 -6.35 14.58 -7.07
C LEU A 97 -5.71 15.86 -6.51
N ALA A 98 -6.52 16.83 -6.06
CA ALA A 98 -6.02 18.09 -5.53
C ALA A 98 -5.11 17.85 -4.31
N TYR A 99 -5.53 16.99 -3.39
CA TYR A 99 -4.73 16.58 -2.24
C TYR A 99 -3.39 15.96 -2.68
N ARG A 100 -3.42 14.97 -3.58
CA ARG A 100 -2.21 14.28 -4.05
C ARG A 100 -1.26 15.18 -4.81
N ALA A 101 -1.78 16.08 -5.64
CA ALA A 101 -0.98 17.05 -6.39
C ALA A 101 -0.32 18.07 -5.46
N LEU A 102 -1.06 18.56 -4.45
CA LEU A 102 -0.52 19.45 -3.42
C LEU A 102 0.60 18.76 -2.62
N MET A 103 0.39 17.50 -2.20
CA MET A 103 1.42 16.70 -1.52
C MET A 103 2.64 16.46 -2.40
N ALA A 104 2.46 16.11 -3.68
CA ALA A 104 3.57 15.92 -4.62
C ALA A 104 4.41 17.21 -4.76
N ALA A 105 3.75 18.37 -4.93
CA ALA A 105 4.41 19.66 -5.03
C ALA A 105 5.12 20.06 -3.73
N TYR A 106 4.47 19.86 -2.58
CA TYR A 106 5.04 20.21 -1.27
C TYR A 106 6.28 19.36 -0.94
N ILE A 107 6.16 18.04 -1.04
CA ILE A 107 7.22 17.10 -0.71
C ILE A 107 8.38 17.26 -1.69
N GLY A 108 8.08 17.35 -2.99
CA GLY A 108 9.08 17.59 -4.03
C GLY A 108 9.78 18.95 -3.87
N GLY A 109 9.03 20.01 -3.57
CA GLY A 109 9.58 21.35 -3.34
C GLY A 109 10.49 21.42 -2.12
N MET A 110 10.08 20.81 -1.00
CA MET A 110 10.92 20.72 0.20
C MET A 110 12.19 19.89 -0.05
N GLY A 111 12.06 18.75 -0.74
CA GLY A 111 13.20 17.89 -1.09
C GLY A 111 14.19 18.62 -2.01
N ALA A 112 13.69 19.34 -3.01
CA ALA A 112 14.51 20.16 -3.90
C ALA A 112 15.20 21.30 -3.16
N ASN A 113 14.50 21.98 -2.24
CA ASN A 113 15.11 23.02 -1.40
C ASN A 113 16.22 22.44 -0.50
N GLN A 114 16.00 21.28 0.12
CA GLN A 114 17.02 20.62 0.93
C GLN A 114 18.25 20.21 0.09
N LEU A 115 18.02 19.67 -1.12
CA LEU A 115 19.09 19.32 -2.06
C LEU A 115 19.87 20.57 -2.51
N ARG A 116 19.20 21.71 -2.76
CA ARG A 116 19.86 22.98 -3.08
C ARG A 116 20.75 23.48 -1.93
N ASN A 117 20.28 23.37 -0.69
CA ASN A 117 20.97 23.92 0.48
C ASN A 117 22.10 23.02 1.00
N MET A 118 21.96 21.69 0.90
CA MET A 118 22.93 20.72 1.42
C MET A 118 23.75 20.01 0.33
N GLY A 119 23.39 20.19 -0.94
CA GLY A 119 23.97 19.44 -2.04
C GLY A 119 23.72 17.94 -1.92
N THR A 120 24.53 17.15 -2.62
CA THR A 120 24.43 15.67 -2.61
C THR A 120 24.70 15.04 -1.25
N TYR A 121 25.23 15.79 -0.28
CA TYR A 121 25.45 15.30 1.08
C TYR A 121 24.16 14.78 1.74
N CYS A 122 23.00 15.40 1.47
CA CYS A 122 21.74 14.94 2.06
C CYS A 122 21.34 13.53 1.59
N LEU A 123 21.77 13.09 0.40
CA LEU A 123 21.50 11.75 -0.12
C LEU A 123 22.14 10.64 0.70
N LYS A 124 22.97 10.99 1.70
CA LYS A 124 23.52 10.01 2.63
C LYS A 124 22.50 9.41 3.57
N PHE A 125 21.43 10.14 3.89
CA PHE A 125 20.50 9.71 4.93
C PHE A 125 19.33 8.91 4.34
N TYR A 126 18.99 7.79 4.98
CA TYR A 126 17.86 6.94 4.56
C TYR A 126 16.54 7.72 4.54
N THR A 127 16.38 8.68 5.44
CA THR A 127 15.23 9.60 5.46
C THR A 127 15.03 10.30 4.12
N ILE A 128 16.12 10.74 3.46
CA ILE A 128 16.04 11.47 2.19
C ILE A 128 15.64 10.54 1.04
N TRP A 129 16.11 9.30 1.06
CA TRP A 129 15.66 8.28 0.11
C TRP A 129 14.15 8.07 0.24
N ASN A 130 13.64 7.92 1.46
CA ASN A 130 12.20 7.77 1.71
C ASN A 130 11.39 9.03 1.37
N TRP A 131 11.94 10.22 1.61
CA TRP A 131 11.29 11.47 1.22
C TRP A 131 11.07 11.57 -0.29
N TRP A 132 12.07 11.20 -1.10
CA TRP A 132 11.93 11.15 -2.56
C TRP A 132 11.05 9.98 -3.03
N LEU A 133 11.07 8.84 -2.34
CA LEU A 133 10.14 7.74 -2.61
C LEU A 133 8.68 8.16 -2.37
N LEU A 134 8.45 8.99 -1.35
CA LEU A 134 7.14 9.56 -1.03
C LEU A 134 6.69 10.59 -2.08
N ALA A 135 7.60 11.45 -2.54
CA ALA A 135 7.35 12.37 -3.64
C ALA A 135 6.99 11.63 -4.95
N ALA A 136 7.74 10.57 -5.26
CA ALA A 136 7.48 9.73 -6.43
C ALA A 136 6.09 9.06 -6.33
N TYR A 137 5.74 8.55 -5.14
CA TYR A 137 4.41 8.01 -4.88
C TYR A 137 3.31 9.02 -5.15
N PHE A 138 3.34 10.19 -4.49
CA PHE A 138 2.29 11.20 -4.64
C PHE A 138 2.16 11.73 -6.07
N THR A 139 3.29 11.81 -6.80
CA THR A 139 3.28 12.18 -8.22
C THR A 139 2.54 11.15 -9.06
N LEU A 140 2.84 9.86 -8.89
CA LEU A 140 2.16 8.79 -9.63
C LEU A 140 0.69 8.64 -9.18
N ALA A 141 0.39 8.82 -7.90
CA ALA A 141 -0.96 8.78 -7.37
C ALA A 141 -1.81 9.95 -7.90
N ALA A 142 -1.24 11.15 -8.02
CA ALA A 142 -1.88 12.29 -8.67
C ALA A 142 -2.16 11.99 -10.14
N LEU A 143 -1.20 11.42 -10.88
CA LEU A 143 -1.41 10.98 -12.26
C LEU A 143 -2.52 9.94 -12.38
N ALA A 144 -2.55 8.93 -11.49
CA ALA A 144 -3.63 7.94 -11.46
C ALA A 144 -5.00 8.59 -11.21
N SER A 145 -5.06 9.56 -10.30
CA SER A 145 -6.31 10.29 -10.00
C SER A 145 -6.76 11.16 -11.18
N TRP A 146 -5.81 11.82 -11.86
CA TRP A 146 -6.06 12.57 -13.08
C TRP A 146 -6.63 11.68 -14.18
N THR A 147 -6.01 10.53 -14.44
CA THR A 147 -6.51 9.60 -15.46
C THR A 147 -7.94 9.12 -15.18
N CYS A 148 -8.27 8.84 -13.91
CA CYS A 148 -9.63 8.47 -13.51
C CYS A 148 -10.61 9.63 -13.70
N LEU A 149 -10.25 10.85 -13.29
CA LEU A 149 -11.08 12.04 -13.47
C LEU A 149 -11.36 12.32 -14.97
N CYS A 150 -10.36 12.17 -15.83
CA CYS A 150 -10.53 12.29 -17.27
C CYS A 150 -11.51 11.25 -17.82
N ALA A 151 -11.43 9.99 -17.36
CA ALA A 151 -12.35 8.94 -17.76
C ALA A 151 -13.79 9.21 -17.28
N GLU A 152 -13.98 9.62 -16.03
CA GLU A 152 -15.29 9.99 -15.47
C GLU A 152 -15.93 11.14 -16.27
N ARG A 153 -15.14 12.17 -16.63
CA ARG A 153 -15.60 13.28 -17.46
C ARG A 153 -15.97 12.84 -18.87
N ALA A 154 -15.15 11.99 -19.50
CA ALA A 154 -15.42 11.48 -20.84
C ALA A 154 -16.71 10.65 -20.89
N GLU A 155 -17.03 9.88 -19.85
CA GLU A 155 -18.30 9.16 -19.75
C GLU A 155 -19.49 10.10 -19.53
N SER A 156 -19.34 11.11 -18.68
CA SER A 156 -20.38 12.12 -18.46
C SER A 156 -20.73 12.86 -19.75
N SER A 157 -19.74 13.17 -20.59
CA SER A 157 -19.92 13.80 -21.89
C SER A 157 -20.57 12.88 -22.95
N ARG A 158 -20.61 11.56 -22.73
CA ARG A 158 -21.22 10.61 -23.68
C ARG A 158 -22.75 10.53 -23.58
N GLY A 159 -23.36 11.19 -22.58
CA GLY A 159 -24.81 11.26 -22.38
C GLY A 159 -25.47 9.91 -22.07
N PRO A 160 -26.74 9.89 -21.62
CA PRO A 160 -27.48 8.66 -21.35
C PRO A 160 -27.91 7.88 -22.61
N ASN A 161 -27.73 8.43 -23.82
CA ASN A 161 -28.42 7.95 -25.02
C ASN A 161 -27.60 7.03 -25.95
N ARG A 162 -26.81 6.10 -25.39
CA ARG A 162 -26.25 5.02 -26.20
C ARG A 162 -26.68 3.67 -25.64
N GLN A 163 -27.91 3.29 -26.01
CA GLN A 163 -28.27 1.87 -26.06
C GLN A 163 -27.15 1.11 -26.81
N PRO A 164 -26.75 -0.09 -26.36
CA PRO A 164 -25.88 -0.93 -27.16
C PRO A 164 -26.53 -1.13 -28.54
N PRO A 165 -25.76 -1.29 -29.64
CA PRO A 165 -26.35 -1.57 -30.94
C PRO A 165 -27.11 -2.90 -30.83
N THR A 166 -28.42 -2.80 -30.67
CA THR A 166 -29.33 -3.94 -30.75
C THR A 166 -29.30 -4.38 -32.20
N ALA A 167 -28.52 -5.42 -32.47
CA ALA A 167 -28.72 -6.25 -33.64
C ALA A 167 -30.10 -6.92 -33.49
N ASN A 168 -31.12 -6.23 -34.00
CA ASN A 168 -32.29 -6.75 -34.72
C ASN A 168 -33.45 -5.76 -34.58
N GLY A 169 -33.83 -5.18 -35.72
CA GLY A 169 -34.97 -4.30 -35.81
C GLY A 169 -36.28 -5.04 -35.61
N LYS A 170 -37.22 -4.33 -34.97
CA LYS A 170 -38.60 -4.16 -35.42
C LYS A 170 -39.21 -3.02 -34.61
N ALA A 171 -39.74 -2.04 -35.34
CA ALA A 171 -40.41 -0.88 -34.81
C ALA A 171 -41.68 -1.27 -34.06
N ALA A 172 -41.92 -0.63 -32.92
CA ALA A 172 -43.26 -0.31 -32.44
C ALA A 172 -43.16 0.94 -31.55
N ALA A 173 -43.82 2.00 -32.00
CA ALA A 173 -44.05 3.21 -31.24
C ALA A 173 -45.00 2.90 -30.05
N SER A 174 -44.69 3.44 -28.89
CA SER A 174 -45.72 3.83 -27.92
C SER A 174 -45.17 4.95 -27.05
N ALA A 175 -45.84 6.09 -27.11
CA ALA A 175 -45.55 7.25 -26.31
C ALA A 175 -46.33 7.21 -24.99
N ASN A 176 -45.74 7.86 -24.00
CA ASN A 176 -46.37 8.45 -22.82
C ASN A 176 -46.45 7.59 -21.55
N GLY A 177 -46.05 8.20 -20.43
CA GLY A 177 -46.19 7.68 -19.08
C GLY A 177 -44.93 7.88 -18.27
N GLY A 178 -44.81 9.03 -17.61
CA GLY A 178 -43.72 9.29 -16.68
C GLY A 178 -43.77 8.35 -15.49
N ASP A 179 -42.60 7.96 -15.00
CA ASP A 179 -42.43 7.64 -13.59
C ASP A 179 -40.99 7.99 -13.19
N GLY A 180 -40.87 9.03 -12.37
CA GLY A 180 -39.65 9.32 -11.64
C GLY A 180 -39.72 8.49 -10.37
N GLY A 181 -38.93 7.42 -10.28
CA GLY A 181 -38.97 6.57 -9.11
C GLY A 181 -37.89 5.51 -9.08
N ALA A 182 -36.94 5.71 -8.16
CA ALA A 182 -36.16 4.65 -7.51
C ALA A 182 -35.18 3.82 -8.38
N GLU A 183 -34.08 4.45 -8.83
CA GLU A 183 -32.83 3.70 -8.98
C GLU A 183 -32.17 3.55 -7.60
N GLY A 184 -32.51 2.47 -6.91
CA GLY A 184 -31.74 1.97 -5.78
C GLY A 184 -30.27 1.79 -6.21
N SER A 185 -29.36 2.35 -5.42
CA SER A 185 -27.91 2.41 -5.70
C SER A 185 -27.28 1.01 -5.70
N ALA A 186 -27.52 0.23 -6.75
CA ALA A 186 -26.62 -0.82 -7.15
C ALA A 186 -25.28 -0.15 -7.49
N ALA A 187 -24.20 -0.54 -6.82
CA ALA A 187 -22.89 0.09 -6.99
C ALA A 187 -22.50 0.07 -8.47
N ARG A 188 -22.58 1.24 -9.14
CA ARG A 188 -22.25 1.38 -10.55
C ARG A 188 -20.82 0.90 -10.76
N LEU A 189 -20.65 -0.17 -11.52
CA LEU A 189 -19.35 -0.73 -11.80
C LEU A 189 -18.46 0.35 -12.44
N PRO A 190 -17.17 0.44 -12.06
CA PRO A 190 -16.29 1.41 -12.65
C PRO A 190 -16.13 1.17 -14.17
N PRO A 191 -15.83 2.23 -14.94
CA PRO A 191 -15.54 2.16 -16.37
C PRO A 191 -14.64 0.97 -16.71
N ALA A 192 -14.94 0.25 -17.80
CA ALA A 192 -14.10 -0.87 -18.27
C ALA A 192 -12.59 -0.55 -18.30
N PRO A 193 -12.16 0.62 -18.82
CA PRO A 193 -10.74 1.00 -18.82
C PRO A 193 -10.11 1.14 -17.42
N LEU A 194 -10.89 1.56 -16.42
CA LEU A 194 -10.40 1.76 -15.05
C LEU A 194 -10.32 0.46 -14.24
N ARG A 195 -10.99 -0.60 -14.71
CA ARG A 195 -10.89 -1.96 -14.13
C ARG A 195 -9.58 -2.66 -14.48
N ALA A 196 -8.83 -2.16 -15.45
CA ALA A 196 -7.57 -2.77 -15.85
C ALA A 196 -6.45 -2.49 -14.83
N ALA A 197 -5.58 -3.48 -14.62
CA ALA A 197 -4.32 -3.29 -13.93
C ALA A 197 -3.26 -2.81 -14.93
N THR A 198 -2.74 -1.60 -14.72
CA THR A 198 -1.72 -0.97 -15.59
C THR A 198 -0.37 -0.90 -14.89
N GLY A 199 0.68 -0.48 -15.62
CA GLY A 199 1.98 -0.19 -15.01
C GLY A 199 1.84 0.89 -13.92
N LEU A 200 1.06 1.93 -14.20
CA LEU A 200 0.80 3.02 -13.26
C LEU A 200 0.14 2.52 -11.96
N SER A 201 -0.93 1.72 -12.05
CA SER A 201 -1.62 1.23 -10.85
C SER A 201 -0.74 0.28 -10.02
N ARG A 202 0.07 -0.55 -10.69
CA ARG A 202 1.04 -1.44 -10.02
C ARG A 202 2.12 -0.65 -9.27
N TRP A 203 2.70 0.37 -9.91
CA TRP A 203 3.71 1.22 -9.28
C TRP A 203 3.14 2.06 -8.15
N CYS A 204 1.97 2.68 -8.33
CA CYS A 204 1.28 3.40 -7.25
C CYS A 204 1.08 2.49 -6.04
N HIS A 205 0.59 1.28 -6.27
CA HIS A 205 0.33 0.34 -5.17
C HIS A 205 1.62 -0.12 -4.48
N ALA A 206 2.67 -0.47 -5.23
CA ALA A 206 3.95 -0.88 -4.66
C ALA A 206 4.58 0.24 -3.82
N LEU A 207 4.65 1.46 -4.37
CA LEU A 207 5.22 2.61 -3.67
C LEU A 207 4.36 3.02 -2.47
N PHE A 208 3.03 2.96 -2.58
CA PHE A 208 2.14 3.24 -1.45
C PHE A 208 2.43 2.30 -0.28
N MET A 209 2.51 1.00 -0.55
CA MET A 209 2.73 0.01 0.49
C MET A 209 4.13 0.12 1.12
N THR A 210 5.17 0.33 0.29
CA THR A 210 6.53 0.58 0.80
C THR A 210 6.57 1.82 1.66
N ASN A 211 6.09 2.97 1.16
CA ASN A 211 6.11 4.22 1.91
C ASN A 211 5.28 4.14 3.21
N SER A 212 4.12 3.46 3.19
CA SER A 212 3.27 3.33 4.39
C SER A 212 4.00 2.62 5.54
N ALA A 213 4.86 1.65 5.23
CA ALA A 213 5.68 0.98 6.23
C ALA A 213 6.94 1.78 6.56
N THR A 214 7.63 2.36 5.57
CA THR A 214 8.90 3.06 5.82
C THR A 214 8.72 4.35 6.59
N VAL A 215 7.60 5.07 6.48
CA VAL A 215 7.34 6.25 7.36
C VAL A 215 7.33 5.84 8.83
N ILE A 216 6.72 4.70 9.18
CA ILE A 216 6.72 4.18 10.56
C ILE A 216 8.14 3.89 11.01
N ILE A 217 8.93 3.22 10.16
CA ILE A 217 10.32 2.85 10.49
C ILE A 217 11.18 4.09 10.68
N VAL A 218 11.11 5.05 9.75
CA VAL A 218 11.90 6.28 9.77
C VAL A 218 11.55 7.13 11.00
N ASP A 219 10.27 7.22 11.36
CA ASP A 219 9.82 7.96 12.54
C ASP A 219 10.24 7.25 13.83
N ALA A 220 10.03 5.93 13.91
CA ALA A 220 10.39 5.13 15.09
C ALA A 220 11.90 5.11 15.33
N VAL A 221 12.71 4.95 14.27
CA VAL A 221 14.18 4.98 14.39
C VAL A 221 14.65 6.39 14.74
N CYS A 222 14.07 7.44 14.16
CA CYS A 222 14.46 8.81 14.49
C CYS A 222 14.19 9.14 15.96
N TRP A 223 12.95 8.98 16.42
CA TRP A 223 12.54 9.42 17.75
C TRP A 223 12.80 8.40 18.85
N GLY A 224 12.76 7.10 18.53
CA GLY A 224 12.97 6.01 19.48
C GLY A 224 14.44 5.60 19.62
N VAL A 225 15.28 5.84 18.61
CA VAL A 225 16.69 5.39 18.62
C VAL A 225 17.67 6.55 18.47
N LEU A 226 17.62 7.29 17.35
CA LEU A 226 18.64 8.29 17.02
C LEU A 226 18.61 9.50 17.95
N TYR A 227 17.43 10.08 18.19
CA TYR A 227 17.29 11.24 19.06
C TYR A 227 17.68 10.92 20.52
N PRO A 228 17.19 9.84 21.17
CA PRO A 228 17.63 9.48 22.52
C PRO A 228 19.12 9.19 22.60
N MET A 229 19.68 8.46 21.63
CA MET A 229 21.11 8.15 21.58
C MET A 229 21.97 9.41 21.51
N LEU A 230 21.58 10.40 20.70
CA LEU A 230 22.31 11.66 20.58
C LEU A 230 22.09 12.58 21.78
N LYS A 231 20.88 12.64 22.33
CA LYS A 231 20.54 13.47 23.49
C LYS A 231 21.21 12.99 24.78
N ASN A 232 21.27 11.68 24.99
CA ASN A 232 21.83 11.09 26.22
C ASN A 232 23.32 10.76 26.09
N GLY A 233 23.88 10.81 24.88
CA GLY A 233 25.31 10.63 24.63
C GLY A 233 26.16 11.86 24.97
N PRO A 234 27.48 11.82 24.66
CA PRO A 234 28.38 12.94 24.92
C PRO A 234 27.92 14.24 24.26
N GLN A 235 27.66 15.26 25.08
CA GLN A 235 27.14 16.57 24.65
C GLN A 235 28.28 17.51 24.21
N SER A 236 28.89 17.19 23.07
CA SER A 236 29.81 18.12 22.40
C SER A 236 29.04 19.23 21.68
N ALA A 237 29.70 20.35 21.38
CA ALA A 237 29.13 21.42 20.56
C ALA A 237 28.69 20.93 19.17
N GLU A 238 29.38 19.90 18.63
CA GLU A 238 29.00 19.27 17.37
C GLU A 238 27.72 18.43 17.52
N THR A 239 27.63 17.60 18.57
CA THR A 239 26.43 16.80 18.88
C THR A 239 25.19 17.70 18.99
N GLN A 240 25.30 18.80 19.73
CA GLN A 240 24.20 19.74 19.90
C GLN A 240 23.78 20.39 18.58
N ARG A 241 24.74 20.76 17.73
CA ARG A 241 24.46 21.30 16.38
C ARG A 241 23.76 20.28 15.50
N ILE A 242 24.18 19.01 15.55
CA ILE A 242 23.54 17.91 14.81
C ILE A 242 22.08 17.75 15.26
N ILE A 243 21.83 17.68 16.56
CA ILE A 243 20.47 17.57 17.11
C ILE A 243 19.61 18.74 16.63
N GLN A 244 20.07 19.98 16.81
CA GLN A 244 19.29 21.16 16.47
C GLN A 244 19.04 21.30 14.95
N ARG A 245 20.04 21.02 14.11
CA ARG A 245 19.93 21.23 12.66
C ARG A 245 19.28 20.07 11.92
N LEU A 246 19.56 18.83 12.33
CA LEU A 246 19.14 17.63 11.60
C LEU A 246 17.92 16.93 12.21
N LEU A 247 17.69 17.06 13.53
CA LEU A 247 16.58 16.37 14.23
C LEU A 247 15.48 17.31 14.70
N LEU A 248 15.83 18.51 15.18
CA LEU A 248 14.87 19.47 15.74
C LEU A 248 14.63 20.66 14.81
N SER A 249 14.58 20.40 13.51
CA SER A 249 14.30 21.40 12.48
C SER A 249 12.94 21.18 11.82
N TYR A 250 12.39 22.23 11.21
CA TYR A 250 11.13 22.15 10.47
C TYR A 250 11.13 21.03 9.41
N THR A 251 12.23 20.92 8.66
CA THR A 251 12.41 19.84 7.67
C THR A 251 12.39 18.47 8.32
N SER A 252 13.03 18.33 9.49
CA SER A 252 13.08 17.07 10.21
C SER A 252 11.71 16.64 10.72
N TYR A 253 10.93 17.53 11.32
CA TYR A 253 9.55 17.22 11.74
C TYR A 253 8.65 16.81 10.57
N ASN A 254 8.90 17.36 9.38
CA ASN A 254 8.21 16.93 8.17
C ASN A 254 8.63 15.52 7.76
N GLN A 255 9.92 15.24 7.80
CA GLN A 255 10.51 13.97 7.40
C GLN A 255 10.37 12.84 8.42
N HIS A 256 10.03 13.18 9.66
CA HIS A 256 9.93 12.29 10.82
C HIS A 256 8.62 12.53 11.59
N GLY A 257 7.48 12.58 10.92
CA GLY A 257 6.20 12.84 11.58
C GLY A 257 5.10 13.22 10.59
N PHE A 258 5.22 14.37 9.93
CA PHE A 258 4.20 14.76 8.95
C PHE A 258 4.19 13.85 7.71
N ASN A 259 5.30 13.23 7.35
CA ASN A 259 5.38 12.16 6.34
C ASN A 259 4.30 11.07 6.55
N ALA A 260 4.10 10.61 7.78
CA ALA A 260 3.12 9.62 8.18
C ALA A 260 1.71 10.19 8.07
N LEU A 261 1.50 11.44 8.51
CA LEU A 261 0.23 12.14 8.32
C LEU A 261 -0.14 12.22 6.84
N PHE A 262 0.81 12.52 5.95
CA PHE A 262 0.55 12.60 4.52
C PHE A 262 0.11 11.24 3.97
N ILE A 263 0.91 10.19 4.13
CA ILE A 263 0.54 8.92 3.49
C ILE A 263 -0.63 8.21 4.17
N PHE A 264 -0.83 8.39 5.49
CA PHE A 264 -1.98 7.81 6.17
C PHE A 264 -3.27 8.57 5.86
N THR A 265 -3.21 9.89 5.65
CA THR A 265 -4.36 10.60 5.09
C THR A 265 -4.74 9.99 3.74
N ASP A 266 -3.76 9.76 2.84
CA ASP A 266 -4.06 9.08 1.57
C ASP A 266 -4.58 7.66 1.80
N LEU A 267 -4.04 6.89 2.76
CA LEU A 267 -4.53 5.56 3.13
C LEU A 267 -6.02 5.57 3.42
N PHE A 268 -6.51 6.55 4.19
CA PHE A 268 -7.92 6.68 4.51
C PHE A 268 -8.75 7.28 3.37
N LEU A 269 -8.16 7.96 2.39
CA LEU A 269 -8.91 8.49 1.24
C LEU A 269 -8.97 7.50 0.07
N ASN A 270 -7.91 6.76 -0.19
CA ASN A 270 -7.75 5.95 -1.41
C ASN A 270 -8.52 4.62 -1.36
N ARG A 271 -8.41 3.84 -2.44
CA ARG A 271 -9.00 2.49 -2.57
C ARG A 271 -7.94 1.38 -2.62
N HIS A 272 -6.70 1.64 -2.21
CA HIS A 272 -5.71 0.58 -2.11
C HIS A 272 -6.17 -0.50 -1.13
N ARG A 273 -5.69 -1.72 -1.38
CA ARG A 273 -5.89 -2.91 -0.54
C ARG A 273 -4.60 -3.23 0.19
N LEU A 274 -4.68 -3.91 1.33
CA LEU A 274 -3.51 -4.51 1.94
C LEU A 274 -3.01 -5.63 1.03
N ALA A 275 -1.71 -5.67 0.75
CA ALA A 275 -1.11 -6.75 -0.03
C ALA A 275 0.13 -7.28 0.68
N PHE A 276 0.10 -8.55 1.08
CA PHE A 276 1.22 -9.18 1.78
C PHE A 276 2.50 -9.23 0.93
N HIS A 277 2.36 -9.38 -0.39
CA HIS A 277 3.51 -9.34 -1.30
C HIS A 277 4.31 -8.03 -1.22
N ALA A 278 3.74 -6.96 -0.64
CA ALA A 278 4.44 -5.69 -0.49
C ALA A 278 5.57 -5.73 0.55
N VAL A 279 5.62 -6.73 1.43
CA VAL A 279 6.75 -6.95 2.34
C VAL A 279 8.05 -7.17 1.55
N GLY A 280 7.97 -7.80 0.38
CA GLY A 280 9.12 -8.03 -0.49
C GLY A 280 9.77 -6.72 -0.98
N PRO A 281 9.06 -5.87 -1.75
CA PRO A 281 9.56 -4.55 -2.16
C PRO A 281 9.98 -3.65 -1.00
N LEU A 282 9.30 -3.71 0.16
CA LEU A 282 9.71 -3.01 1.37
C LEU A 282 11.11 -3.42 1.82
N GLY A 283 11.35 -4.72 1.98
CA GLY A 283 12.66 -5.22 2.38
C GLY A 283 13.75 -4.96 1.34
N LEU A 284 13.43 -5.11 0.04
CA LEU A 284 14.35 -4.80 -1.06
C LEU A 284 14.76 -3.32 -1.06
N TRP A 285 13.85 -2.40 -0.78
CA TRP A 285 14.17 -0.98 -0.67
C TRP A 285 15.16 -0.68 0.45
N SER A 286 14.95 -1.28 1.63
CA SER A 286 15.86 -1.13 2.76
C SER A 286 17.22 -1.80 2.54
N LEU A 287 17.24 -2.93 1.84
CA LEU A 287 18.47 -3.60 1.41
C LEU A 287 19.24 -2.78 0.37
N ALA A 288 18.56 -2.09 -0.54
CA ALA A 288 19.20 -1.19 -1.49
C ALA A 288 19.94 -0.06 -0.76
N TYR A 289 19.30 0.55 0.25
CA TYR A 289 19.98 1.53 1.09
C TYR A 289 21.10 0.91 1.93
N GLY A 290 20.87 -0.27 2.51
CA GLY A 290 21.88 -1.00 3.27
C GLY A 290 23.14 -1.27 2.43
N ALA A 291 22.98 -1.79 1.22
CA ALA A 291 24.06 -2.01 0.27
C ALA A 291 24.79 -0.71 -0.07
N TRP A 292 24.05 0.36 -0.39
CA TRP A 292 24.63 1.67 -0.65
C TRP A 292 25.43 2.20 0.56
N ALA A 293 24.94 2.02 1.79
CA ALA A 293 25.65 2.43 3.00
C ALA A 293 26.94 1.62 3.24
N HIS A 294 26.96 0.33 2.89
CA HIS A 294 28.17 -0.50 2.96
C HIS A 294 29.20 -0.09 1.89
N VAL A 295 28.75 0.24 0.68
CA VAL A 295 29.63 0.79 -0.38
C VAL A 295 30.23 2.13 0.09
N TRP A 296 29.42 3.00 0.69
CA TRP A 296 29.90 4.25 1.25
C TRP A 296 30.95 4.02 2.34
N HIS A 297 30.72 3.05 3.23
CA HIS A 297 31.68 2.67 4.26
C HIS A 297 33.00 2.18 3.66
N ALA A 298 32.94 1.29 2.66
CA ALA A 298 34.12 0.76 1.99
C ALA A 298 34.99 1.86 1.35
N ILE A 299 34.37 2.94 0.86
CA ILE A 299 35.08 4.06 0.24
C ILE A 299 35.62 5.05 1.27
N SER A 300 34.88 5.31 2.35
CA SER A 300 35.18 6.41 3.29
C SER A 300 35.87 5.98 4.59
N GLY A 301 35.85 4.68 4.90
CA GLY A 301 36.31 4.11 6.16
C GLY A 301 35.41 4.43 7.37
N ARG A 302 34.24 5.05 7.17
CA ARG A 302 33.34 5.47 8.26
C ARG A 302 31.99 4.78 8.12
N TRP A 303 31.23 4.63 9.20
CA TRP A 303 29.85 4.18 9.15
C TRP A 303 28.90 5.38 9.22
N LEU A 304 27.82 5.35 8.44
CA LEU A 304 26.80 6.41 8.48
C LEU A 304 25.96 6.37 9.75
N TYR A 305 25.73 5.15 10.26
CA TYR A 305 25.01 4.93 11.50
C TYR A 305 25.77 3.92 12.36
N PRO A 306 25.81 4.13 13.69
CA PRO A 306 26.46 3.18 14.60
C PRO A 306 25.88 1.77 14.47
N PHE A 307 24.57 1.65 14.25
CA PHE A 307 23.89 0.35 14.13
C PHE A 307 24.16 -0.40 12.83
N LEU A 308 24.85 0.21 11.87
CA LEU A 308 25.36 -0.48 10.68
C LEU A 308 26.82 -0.93 10.85
N ASP A 309 27.47 -0.59 11.96
CA ASP A 309 28.88 -0.93 12.17
C ASP A 309 29.05 -2.42 12.49
N THR A 310 29.35 -3.22 11.47
CA THR A 310 29.52 -4.68 11.57
C THR A 310 30.71 -5.09 12.45
N SER A 311 31.64 -4.18 12.74
CA SER A 311 32.77 -4.45 13.64
C SER A 311 32.36 -4.57 15.10
N LYS A 312 31.16 -4.09 15.46
CA LYS A 312 30.69 -4.10 16.85
C LYS A 312 30.17 -5.48 17.25
N PRO A 313 30.43 -5.94 18.48
CA PRO A 313 29.96 -7.26 18.94
C PRO A 313 28.43 -7.35 18.98
N TRP A 314 27.73 -6.23 19.14
CA TRP A 314 26.27 -6.15 19.15
C TRP A 314 25.64 -5.95 17.75
N ALA A 315 26.44 -5.82 16.69
CA ALA A 315 25.94 -5.60 15.34
C ALA A 315 24.90 -6.65 14.89
N PRO A 316 25.08 -7.97 15.15
CA PRO A 316 24.09 -8.97 14.76
C PRO A 316 22.69 -8.68 15.32
N VAL A 317 22.63 -8.23 16.57
CA VAL A 317 21.38 -7.85 17.24
C VAL A 317 20.76 -6.62 16.59
N ALA A 318 21.57 -5.62 16.21
CA ALA A 318 21.08 -4.44 15.51
C ALA A 318 20.52 -4.76 14.12
N TYR A 319 21.21 -5.60 13.33
CA TYR A 319 20.72 -6.06 12.03
C TYR A 319 19.45 -6.90 12.16
N PHE A 320 19.37 -7.76 13.18
CA PHE A 320 18.15 -8.53 13.45
C PHE A 320 17.00 -7.61 13.90
N GLY A 321 17.28 -6.60 14.73
CA GLY A 321 16.32 -5.55 15.10
C GLY A 321 15.80 -4.80 13.89
N LEU A 322 16.66 -4.46 12.92
CA LEU A 322 16.24 -3.90 11.64
C LEU A 322 15.35 -4.87 10.86
N TYR A 323 15.65 -6.15 10.80
CA TYR A 323 14.74 -7.13 10.16
C TYR A 323 13.36 -7.15 10.84
N VAL A 324 13.31 -7.21 12.17
CA VAL A 324 12.06 -7.22 12.94
C VAL A 324 11.25 -5.93 12.77
N VAL A 325 11.89 -4.76 12.73
CA VAL A 325 11.16 -3.49 12.60
C VAL A 325 10.40 -3.37 11.28
N HIS A 326 10.89 -3.99 10.19
CA HIS A 326 10.15 -4.03 8.92
C HIS A 326 8.87 -4.85 9.03
N TRP A 327 8.92 -6.00 9.70
CA TRP A 327 7.75 -6.82 9.97
C TRP A 327 6.75 -6.13 10.89
N ALA A 328 7.24 -5.50 11.96
CA ALA A 328 6.40 -4.74 12.88
C ALA A 328 5.72 -3.56 12.16
N ALA A 329 6.44 -2.81 11.34
CA ALA A 329 5.90 -1.72 10.55
C ALA A 329 4.83 -2.20 9.56
N PHE A 330 5.08 -3.32 8.85
CA PHE A 330 4.07 -3.91 7.99
C PHE A 330 2.82 -4.36 8.78
N GLY A 331 3.01 -4.94 9.97
CA GLY A 331 1.92 -5.29 10.88
C GLY A 331 1.08 -4.09 11.30
N LEU A 332 1.71 -2.97 11.62
CA LEU A 332 1.03 -1.71 11.93
C LEU A 332 0.25 -1.16 10.72
N VAL A 333 0.81 -1.22 9.52
CA VAL A 333 0.07 -0.88 8.28
C VAL A 333 -1.15 -1.79 8.12
N ALA A 334 -1.02 -3.09 8.37
CA ALA A 334 -2.15 -4.02 8.32
C ALA A 334 -3.25 -3.66 9.33
N LEU A 335 -2.87 -3.22 10.54
CA LEU A 335 -3.82 -2.72 11.54
C LEU A 335 -4.53 -1.44 11.06
N LEU A 336 -3.82 -0.50 10.42
CA LEU A 336 -4.42 0.70 9.84
C LEU A 336 -5.45 0.35 8.75
N PHE A 337 -5.16 -0.64 7.91
CA PHE A 337 -6.14 -1.16 6.95
C PHE A 337 -7.37 -1.78 7.61
N LYS A 338 -7.20 -2.54 8.70
CA LYS A 338 -8.32 -3.07 9.49
C LYS A 338 -9.14 -1.95 10.10
N ALA A 339 -8.50 -0.91 10.63
CA ALA A 339 -9.18 0.27 11.18
C ALA A 339 -9.99 1.02 10.11
N LYS A 340 -9.40 1.25 8.92
CA LYS A 340 -10.10 1.82 7.75
C LYS A 340 -11.34 1.01 7.39
N ALA A 341 -11.21 -0.31 7.29
CA ALA A 341 -12.33 -1.19 6.95
C ALA A 341 -13.44 -1.14 8.01
N ALA A 342 -13.08 -1.16 9.29
CA ALA A 342 -14.03 -1.05 10.39
C ALA A 342 -14.79 0.29 10.38
N LEU A 343 -14.08 1.41 10.15
CA LEU A 343 -14.68 2.74 10.04
C LEU A 343 -15.69 2.79 8.89
N TYR A 344 -15.36 2.23 7.73
CA TYR A 344 -16.23 2.24 6.56
C TYR A 344 -17.48 1.39 6.77
N ARG A 345 -17.34 0.21 7.39
CA ARG A 345 -18.50 -0.64 7.75
C ARG A 345 -19.43 0.08 8.71
N ARG A 346 -18.90 0.74 9.75
CA ARG A 346 -19.72 1.51 10.70
C ARG A 346 -20.49 2.63 10.00
N ARG A 347 -19.84 3.40 9.12
CA ARG A 347 -20.48 4.48 8.35
C ARG A 347 -21.61 3.96 7.46
N ARG A 348 -21.41 2.84 6.77
CA ARG A 348 -22.46 2.21 5.93
C ARG A 348 -23.66 1.77 6.74
N ARG A 349 -23.45 1.13 7.90
CA ARG A 349 -24.54 0.73 8.81
C ARG A 349 -25.32 1.93 9.33
N GLY A 350 -24.63 3.01 9.72
CA GLY A 350 -25.28 4.25 10.15
C GLY A 350 -26.13 4.89 9.05
N ALA A 351 -25.63 4.93 7.81
CA ALA A 351 -26.39 5.45 6.68
C ALA A 351 -27.64 4.61 6.35
N ALA A 352 -27.50 3.28 6.34
CA ALA A 352 -28.63 2.37 6.10
C ALA A 352 -29.71 2.49 7.19
N GLY A 353 -29.30 2.63 8.46
CA GLY A 353 -30.24 2.86 9.57
C GLY A 353 -30.99 4.19 9.45
N ALA A 354 -30.31 5.25 9.01
CA ALA A 354 -30.95 6.55 8.78
C ALA A 354 -31.95 6.52 7.61
N GLU A 355 -31.62 5.82 6.52
CA GLU A 355 -32.51 5.66 5.36
C GLU A 355 -33.75 4.82 5.68
N LEU A 356 -33.60 3.76 6.48
CA LEU A 356 -34.74 2.97 6.96
C LEU A 356 -35.68 3.81 7.84
N LYS A 357 -35.11 4.64 8.72
CA LYS A 357 -35.90 5.54 9.57
C LYS A 357 -36.67 6.57 8.75
N SER A 358 -36.04 7.17 7.73
CA SER A 358 -36.72 8.16 6.87
C SER A 358 -37.80 7.57 5.95
N LYS A 359 -37.81 6.25 5.74
CA LYS A 359 -38.87 5.55 4.98
C LYS A 359 -40.03 5.08 5.88
N ALA A 360 -39.82 5.07 7.19
CA ALA A 360 -40.81 4.66 8.19
C ALA A 360 -41.61 5.84 8.76
N GLU A 361 -41.11 7.06 8.60
CA GLU A 361 -41.80 8.35 8.83
C GLU A 361 -42.48 8.81 7.55
#